data_AF-Q0AIJ5-F1
#
_entry.id   AF-Q0AIJ5-F1
#
_cell.length_a   1.000
_cell.length_b   1.000
_cell.length_c   1.000
_cell.angle_alpha   90.00
_cell.angle_beta   90.00
_cell.angle_gamma   90.00
#
_symmetry.space_group_name_H-M   'P 1'
#
loop_
_entity.id
_entity.type
_entity.pdbx_description
1 polymer ?
#
loop_
_entity_poly.entity_id
_entity_poly.type
_entity_poly.pdbx_seq_one_letter_code
_entity_poly.pdbx_strand_id
1 'polypeptide(L)'
;MKLGLIGKKVGMTRIFTESGSSVPVTVLDVSKNRVVQIKTAERDGYSAIQLTQGYRRKNRITKALSGHFARAGVEAGKVIKEFRIEQQAINSDLKLGSEINVEIFLTGSKVDVSGVSIGKGYAGTIKRHNFSSSRASHGNSRSHNVPGSIGMAQDPGRVFPGKKMTGRLGGVNSTIQNIEVVRVDTVRGLIFLKGSVPGSKGNGVFIRPSVKHANKQ
;
A
#
# COMPACT_ATOMS: atom_id res chain seq x y z
N MET A 1 -14.27 -11.42 -2.53
CA MET A 1 -12.89 -10.88 -2.65
C MET A 1 -11.91 -11.93 -2.19
N LYS A 2 -10.87 -12.19 -2.99
CA LYS A 2 -9.77 -13.12 -2.66
C LYS A 2 -8.82 -12.53 -1.61
N LEU A 3 -8.12 -13.41 -0.89
CA LEU A 3 -7.18 -13.03 0.18
C LEU A 3 -6.01 -12.20 -0.36
N GLY A 4 -5.60 -11.17 0.40
CA GLY A 4 -4.39 -10.40 0.16
C GLY A 4 -3.32 -10.71 1.20
N LEU A 5 -2.07 -10.32 0.91
CA LEU A 5 -0.91 -10.55 1.78
C LEU A 5 -0.21 -9.23 2.15
N ILE A 6 0.51 -9.24 3.28
CA ILE A 6 1.37 -8.14 3.69
C ILE A 6 2.76 -8.38 3.10
N GLY A 7 3.27 -7.39 2.38
CA GLY A 7 4.63 -7.38 1.87
C GLY A 7 5.48 -6.30 2.54
N LYS A 8 6.81 -6.42 2.41
CA LYS A 8 7.79 -5.39 2.73
C LYS A 8 8.54 -5.02 1.46
N LYS A 9 8.57 -3.74 1.11
CA LYS A 9 9.29 -3.27 -0.08
C LYS A 9 10.80 -3.45 0.10
N VAL A 10 11.42 -4.33 -0.69
CA VAL A 10 12.87 -4.60 -0.61
C VAL A 10 13.66 -3.63 -1.46
N GLY A 11 13.18 -3.32 -2.67
CA GLY A 11 13.89 -2.46 -3.60
C GLY A 11 13.35 -2.58 -5.01
N MET A 12 14.07 -1.99 -5.96
CA MET A 12 13.77 -2.10 -7.39
C MET A 12 14.96 -2.71 -8.11
N THR A 13 14.67 -3.47 -9.15
CA THR A 13 15.65 -4.04 -10.08
C THR A 13 15.01 -4.11 -11.48
N ARG A 14 15.70 -4.69 -12.45
CA ARG A 14 15.15 -5.03 -13.76
C ARG A 14 15.26 -6.52 -14.01
N ILE A 15 14.30 -7.08 -14.75
CA ILE A 15 14.35 -8.44 -15.28
C ILE A 15 14.29 -8.33 -16.81
N PHE A 16 15.08 -9.13 -17.50
CA PHE A 16 15.00 -9.27 -18.95
C PHE A 16 14.01 -10.38 -19.29
N THR A 17 13.08 -10.11 -20.20
CA THR A 17 12.19 -11.12 -20.77
C THR A 17 12.91 -11.93 -21.83
N GLU A 18 12.32 -13.05 -22.25
CA GLU A 18 12.82 -13.89 -23.34
C GLU A 18 12.96 -13.12 -24.67
N SER A 19 12.11 -12.10 -24.87
CA SER A 19 12.19 -11.18 -26.01
C SER A 19 13.31 -10.13 -25.94
N GLY A 20 14.16 -10.17 -24.90
CA GLY A 20 15.22 -9.19 -24.67
C GLY A 20 14.76 -7.84 -24.09
N SER A 21 13.46 -7.68 -23.80
CA SER A 21 12.94 -6.43 -23.22
C SER A 21 13.28 -6.31 -21.74
N SER A 22 13.74 -5.12 -21.32
CA SER A 22 14.05 -4.82 -19.92
C SER A 22 12.78 -4.34 -19.19
N VAL A 23 12.30 -5.13 -18.23
CA VAL A 23 11.13 -4.80 -17.41
C VAL A 23 11.57 -4.32 -16.02
N PRO A 24 11.27 -3.07 -15.62
CA PRO A 24 11.53 -2.61 -14.26
C PRO A 24 10.59 -3.31 -13.29
N VAL A 25 11.12 -3.81 -12.19
CA VAL A 25 10.35 -4.52 -11.17
C VAL A 25 10.65 -4.01 -9.77
N THR A 26 9.61 -3.93 -8.95
CA THR A 26 9.74 -3.77 -7.49
C THR A 26 9.70 -5.15 -6.83
N VAL A 27 10.69 -5.43 -6.00
CA VAL A 27 10.76 -6.67 -5.20
C VAL A 27 10.11 -6.44 -3.85
N LEU A 28 9.15 -7.29 -3.51
CA LEU A 28 8.48 -7.30 -2.21
C LEU A 28 8.76 -8.63 -1.51
N ASP A 29 9.09 -8.55 -0.22
CA ASP A 29 9.21 -9.69 0.68
C ASP A 29 7.86 -9.95 1.35
N VAL A 30 7.27 -11.10 1.05
CA VAL A 30 5.94 -11.55 1.49
C VAL A 30 6.07 -12.77 2.42
N SER A 31 7.27 -13.04 2.93
CA SER A 31 7.49 -14.14 3.87
C SER A 31 6.78 -13.91 5.22
N LYS A 32 6.48 -15.00 5.94
CA LYS A 32 5.99 -14.98 7.33
C LYS A 32 4.68 -14.25 7.54
N ASN A 33 3.75 -14.36 6.58
CA ASN A 33 2.38 -13.90 6.75
C ASN A 33 1.61 -14.92 7.59
N ARG A 34 1.26 -14.58 8.83
CA ARG A 34 0.56 -15.50 9.75
C ARG A 34 -0.81 -14.98 10.12
N VAL A 35 -1.78 -15.88 10.22
CA VAL A 35 -3.15 -15.55 10.63
C VAL A 35 -3.21 -15.31 12.13
N VAL A 36 -3.61 -14.10 12.52
CA VAL A 36 -3.75 -13.68 13.94
C VAL A 36 -5.21 -13.74 14.38
N GLN A 37 -6.14 -13.41 13.49
CA GLN A 37 -7.56 -13.41 13.81
C GLN A 37 -8.37 -13.70 12.56
N ILE A 38 -9.43 -14.48 12.74
CA ILE A 38 -10.46 -14.71 11.73
C ILE A 38 -11.72 -14.05 12.26
N LYS A 39 -12.29 -13.14 11.46
CA LYS A 39 -13.54 -12.45 11.75
C LYS A 39 -14.64 -13.04 10.88
N THR A 40 -15.78 -13.30 11.49
CA THR A 40 -16.94 -13.89 10.84
C THR A 40 -18.11 -12.93 10.89
N ALA A 41 -19.04 -13.06 9.94
CA ALA A 41 -20.23 -12.22 9.89
C ALA A 41 -21.07 -12.29 11.19
N GLU A 42 -21.18 -13.47 11.79
CA GLU A 42 -21.96 -13.70 13.01
C GLU A 42 -21.39 -12.99 14.25
N ARG A 43 -20.06 -12.98 14.40
CA ARG A 43 -19.40 -12.44 15.60
C ARG A 43 -19.05 -10.97 15.47
N ASP A 44 -18.57 -10.56 14.29
CA ASP A 44 -17.96 -9.24 14.07
C ASP A 44 -18.80 -8.35 13.12
N GLY A 45 -19.88 -8.88 12.53
CA GLY A 45 -20.72 -8.18 11.54
C GLY A 45 -20.13 -8.14 10.12
N TYR A 46 -18.94 -8.72 9.91
CA TYR A 46 -18.31 -8.85 8.59
C TYR A 46 -17.24 -9.93 8.57
N SER A 47 -16.90 -10.39 7.36
CA SER A 47 -15.90 -11.43 7.14
C SER A 47 -14.54 -10.83 6.78
N ALA A 48 -13.51 -11.14 7.58
CA ALA A 48 -12.15 -10.68 7.33
C ALA A 48 -11.09 -11.58 7.97
N ILE A 49 -9.89 -11.59 7.39
CA ILE A 49 -8.72 -12.24 7.97
C ILE A 49 -7.71 -11.18 8.36
N GLN A 50 -7.24 -11.25 9.60
CA GLN A 50 -6.16 -10.43 10.10
C GLN A 50 -4.84 -11.19 9.98
N LEU A 51 -3.91 -10.62 9.23
CA LEU A 51 -2.57 -11.15 9.05
C LEU A 51 -1.55 -10.31 9.81
N THR A 52 -0.45 -10.95 10.18
CA THR A 52 0.77 -10.27 10.65
C THR A 52 1.99 -10.69 9.86
N GLN A 53 2.95 -9.78 9.70
CA GLN A 53 4.19 -10.01 8.95
C GLN A 53 5.43 -9.47 9.68
N GLY A 54 6.54 -10.17 9.49
CA GLY A 54 7.84 -9.86 10.09
C GLY A 54 7.97 -10.34 11.53
N TYR A 55 8.99 -9.86 12.23
CA TYR A 55 9.29 -10.23 13.62
C TYR A 55 9.43 -8.99 14.49
N ARG A 56 8.87 -9.04 15.71
CA ARG A 56 9.04 -8.02 16.75
C ARG A 56 9.32 -8.70 18.08
N ARG A 57 10.39 -8.27 18.76
CA ARG A 57 10.80 -8.82 20.07
C ARG A 57 9.68 -8.65 21.10
N LYS A 58 9.49 -9.65 21.97
CA LYS A 58 8.44 -9.67 23.02
C LYS A 58 8.45 -8.40 23.89
N ASN A 59 9.63 -7.90 24.24
CA ASN A 59 9.80 -6.68 25.05
C ASN A 59 9.48 -5.36 24.33
N ARG A 60 9.23 -5.38 23.01
CA ARG A 60 8.89 -4.18 22.22
C ARG A 60 7.40 -4.09 21.92
N ILE A 61 6.57 -4.93 22.54
CA ILE A 61 5.14 -5.06 22.27
C ILE A 61 4.38 -4.76 23.56
N THR A 62 3.23 -4.09 23.43
CA THR A 62 2.36 -3.82 24.57
C THR A 62 1.71 -5.10 25.07
N LYS A 63 1.37 -5.18 26.37
CA LYS A 63 0.73 -6.37 26.95
C LYS A 63 -0.54 -6.80 26.20
N ALA A 64 -1.36 -5.83 25.76
CA ALA A 64 -2.57 -6.08 24.98
C ALA A 64 -2.28 -6.81 23.65
N LEU A 65 -1.30 -6.33 22.87
CA LEU A 65 -0.90 -6.99 21.63
C LEU A 65 -0.26 -8.36 21.88
N SER A 66 0.50 -8.50 22.96
CA SER A 66 1.08 -9.79 23.34
C SER A 66 0.00 -10.85 23.61
N GLY A 67 -1.05 -10.49 24.34
CA GLY A 67 -2.19 -11.40 24.58
C GLY A 67 -2.94 -11.75 23.29
N HIS A 68 -3.05 -10.80 22.37
CA HIS A 68 -3.68 -11.04 21.06
C HIS A 68 -2.90 -12.05 20.22
N PHE A 69 -1.56 -11.90 20.13
CA PHE A 69 -0.72 -12.87 19.44
C PHE A 69 -0.66 -14.23 20.14
N ALA A 70 -0.64 -14.24 21.47
CA ALA A 70 -0.65 -15.48 22.26
C ALA A 70 -1.91 -16.32 22.03
N ARG A 71 -3.09 -15.67 21.90
CA ARG A 71 -4.34 -16.37 21.56
C ARG A 71 -4.27 -17.10 20.22
N ALA A 72 -3.57 -16.54 19.25
CA ALA A 72 -3.38 -17.14 17.94
C ALA A 72 -2.19 -18.11 17.87
N GLY A 73 -1.38 -18.23 18.93
CA GLY A 73 -0.18 -19.07 18.94
C GLY A 73 0.93 -18.60 18.00
N VAL A 74 0.92 -17.32 17.58
CA VAL A 74 1.88 -16.78 16.61
C VAL A 74 2.93 -15.89 17.26
N GLU A 75 4.12 -15.84 16.67
CA GLU A 75 5.06 -14.79 17.04
C GLU A 75 4.55 -13.43 16.56
N ALA A 76 4.88 -12.40 17.32
CA ALA A 76 4.47 -11.06 17.01
C ALA A 76 5.18 -10.50 15.78
N GLY A 77 4.39 -9.98 14.84
CA GLY A 77 4.91 -9.28 13.68
C GLY A 77 5.06 -7.77 13.87
N LYS A 78 5.67 -7.14 12.86
CA LYS A 78 5.87 -5.69 12.80
C LYS A 78 4.61 -4.96 12.32
N VAL A 79 3.87 -5.60 11.42
CA VAL A 79 2.65 -5.05 10.81
C VAL A 79 1.51 -6.02 11.07
N ILE A 80 0.32 -5.49 11.37
CA ILE A 80 -0.94 -6.22 11.46
C ILE A 80 -1.89 -5.56 10.46
N LYS A 81 -2.56 -6.35 9.63
CA LYS A 81 -3.53 -5.83 8.67
C LYS A 81 -4.69 -6.79 8.45
N GLU A 82 -5.88 -6.21 8.34
CA GLU A 82 -7.09 -6.93 7.96
C GLU A 82 -7.33 -6.89 6.45
N PHE A 83 -7.70 -8.04 5.91
CA PHE A 83 -8.16 -8.23 4.54
C PHE A 83 -9.60 -8.73 4.58
N ARG A 84 -10.51 -7.94 3.99
CA ARG A 84 -11.90 -8.36 3.81
C ARG A 84 -11.96 -9.43 2.73
N ILE A 85 -12.69 -10.49 3.02
CA ILE A 85 -12.89 -11.63 2.12
C ILE A 85 -14.34 -12.06 2.17
N GLU A 86 -14.79 -12.83 1.19
CA GLU A 86 -16.13 -13.45 1.26
C GLU A 86 -16.12 -14.58 2.29
N GLN A 87 -17.25 -14.79 2.97
CA GLN A 87 -17.39 -15.85 3.98
C GLN A 87 -17.07 -17.24 3.40
N GLN A 88 -17.45 -17.48 2.13
CA GLN A 88 -17.17 -18.72 1.41
C GLN A 88 -15.68 -18.97 1.16
N ALA A 89 -14.85 -17.93 1.19
CA ALA A 89 -13.40 -18.05 1.03
C ALA A 89 -12.68 -18.37 2.34
N ILE A 90 -13.40 -18.40 3.47
CA ILE A 90 -12.88 -18.87 4.76
C ILE A 90 -12.91 -20.40 4.73
N ASN A 91 -11.91 -20.99 4.09
CA ASN A 91 -11.74 -22.44 4.01
C ASN A 91 -11.02 -22.98 5.24
N SER A 92 -11.07 -24.30 5.43
CA SER A 92 -10.38 -25.04 6.50
C SER A 92 -8.87 -24.81 6.56
N ASP A 93 -8.25 -24.31 5.48
CA ASP A 93 -6.81 -24.04 5.40
C ASP A 93 -6.42 -22.75 6.14
N LEU A 94 -7.39 -21.86 6.37
CA LEU A 94 -7.19 -20.59 7.04
C LEU A 94 -7.53 -20.76 8.52
N LYS A 95 -6.62 -21.38 9.27
CA LYS A 95 -6.70 -21.53 10.73
C LYS A 95 -5.91 -20.41 11.43
N LEU A 96 -6.27 -20.13 12.69
CA LEU A 96 -5.41 -19.31 13.53
C LEU A 96 -4.00 -19.93 13.58
N GLY A 97 -2.98 -19.10 13.40
CA GLY A 97 -1.59 -19.56 13.38
C GLY A 97 -1.07 -20.07 12.04
N SER A 98 -1.93 -20.28 11.03
CA SER A 98 -1.44 -20.76 9.73
C SER A 98 -0.56 -19.69 9.05
N GLU A 99 0.51 -20.16 8.41
CA GLU A 99 1.38 -19.34 7.57
C GLU A 99 0.89 -19.39 6.13
N ILE A 100 0.83 -18.23 5.50
CA ILE A 100 0.33 -18.05 4.15
C ILE A 100 1.48 -17.64 3.23
N ASN A 101 1.77 -18.51 2.28
CA ASN A 101 2.88 -18.34 1.35
C ASN A 101 2.51 -17.46 0.15
N VAL A 102 3.55 -17.02 -0.57
CA VAL A 102 3.44 -16.18 -1.77
C VAL A 102 2.75 -16.89 -2.95
N GLU A 103 2.58 -18.21 -2.88
CA GLU A 103 1.99 -19.09 -3.90
C GLU A 103 0.55 -18.73 -4.29
N ILE A 104 -0.16 -17.95 -3.46
CA ILE A 104 -1.49 -17.41 -3.79
C ILE A 104 -1.45 -16.53 -5.06
N PHE A 105 -0.29 -15.93 -5.35
CA PHE A 105 -0.09 -15.14 -6.54
C PHE A 105 0.52 -15.98 -7.65
N LEU A 106 -0.07 -15.91 -8.84
CA LEU A 106 0.43 -16.54 -10.05
C LEU A 106 1.19 -15.52 -10.89
N THR A 107 2.27 -15.96 -11.54
CA THR A 107 2.94 -15.15 -12.57
C THR A 107 1.95 -14.77 -13.67
N GLY A 108 1.99 -13.52 -14.13
CA GLY A 108 1.05 -12.95 -15.10
C GLY A 108 -0.25 -12.40 -14.51
N SER A 109 -0.59 -12.75 -13.26
CA SER A 109 -1.77 -12.18 -12.60
C SER A 109 -1.60 -10.69 -12.30
N LYS A 110 -2.71 -9.96 -12.12
CA LYS A 110 -2.69 -8.54 -11.74
C LYS A 110 -3.10 -8.33 -10.29
N VAL A 111 -2.37 -7.47 -9.61
CA VAL A 111 -2.56 -7.12 -8.21
C VAL A 111 -2.71 -5.61 -8.02
N ASP A 112 -3.42 -5.23 -6.96
CA ASP A 112 -3.47 -3.88 -6.46
C ASP A 112 -2.57 -3.79 -5.22
N VAL A 113 -1.66 -2.82 -5.19
CA VAL A 113 -0.73 -2.65 -4.08
C VAL A 113 -0.98 -1.33 -3.38
N SER A 114 -1.26 -1.41 -2.09
CA SER A 114 -1.51 -0.27 -1.22
C SER A 114 -0.34 -0.05 -0.26
N GLY A 115 0.02 1.20 -0.01
CA GLY A 115 1.08 1.55 0.94
C GLY A 115 1.08 3.03 1.27
N VAL A 116 1.90 3.41 2.25
CA VAL A 116 2.10 4.82 2.59
C VAL A 116 3.11 5.43 1.62
N SER A 117 2.69 6.42 0.86
CA SER A 117 3.54 7.18 -0.07
C SER A 117 4.70 7.90 0.66
N ILE A 118 5.79 8.16 -0.06
CA ILE A 118 6.96 8.87 0.49
C ILE A 118 6.54 10.29 0.89
N GLY A 119 6.74 10.65 2.16
CA GLY A 119 6.53 12.01 2.65
C GLY A 119 7.50 13.00 2.00
N LYS A 120 6.99 14.14 1.55
CA LYS A 120 7.76 15.20 0.89
C LYS A 120 7.82 16.50 1.70
N GLY A 121 7.33 16.49 2.93
CA GLY A 121 7.25 17.66 3.81
C GLY A 121 6.12 18.63 3.45
N TYR A 122 6.21 19.86 3.94
CA TYR A 122 5.34 20.96 3.51
C TYR A 122 5.74 21.38 2.09
N ALA A 123 4.80 21.28 1.15
CA ALA A 123 5.03 21.56 -0.27
C ALA A 123 4.27 22.81 -0.73
N GLY A 124 4.93 23.61 -1.56
CA GLY A 124 4.33 24.72 -2.29
C GLY A 124 3.30 24.26 -3.33
N THR A 125 2.51 25.19 -3.86
CA THR A 125 1.42 24.88 -4.80
C THR A 125 1.91 24.28 -6.12
N ILE A 126 3.05 24.75 -6.63
CA ILE A 126 3.70 24.19 -7.82
C ILE A 126 3.99 22.70 -7.62
N LYS A 127 4.74 22.34 -6.58
CA LYS A 127 5.11 20.93 -6.30
C LYS A 127 3.90 20.05 -5.93
N ARG A 128 2.92 20.60 -5.20
CA ARG A 128 1.79 19.83 -4.66
C ARG A 128 0.68 19.62 -5.68
N HIS A 129 0.41 20.61 -6.52
CA HIS A 129 -0.75 20.66 -7.41
C HIS A 129 -0.39 20.93 -8.88
N ASN A 130 0.90 20.96 -9.23
CA ASN A 130 1.41 21.26 -10.57
C ASN A 130 0.94 22.62 -11.10
N PHE A 131 0.88 23.65 -10.24
CA PHE A 131 0.63 25.03 -10.68
C PHE A 131 1.80 25.54 -11.53
N SER A 132 1.54 26.47 -12.44
CA SER A 132 2.60 27.21 -13.13
C SER A 132 3.24 28.25 -12.20
N SER A 133 4.50 28.60 -12.48
CA SER A 133 5.12 29.80 -11.93
C SER A 133 4.69 31.03 -12.71
N SER A 134 4.76 32.20 -12.07
CA SER A 134 4.67 33.49 -12.78
C SER A 134 5.97 33.79 -13.54
N ARG A 135 5.96 34.84 -14.38
CA ARG A 135 7.14 35.29 -15.14
C ARG A 135 8.34 35.50 -14.22
N ALA A 136 9.52 35.05 -14.63
CA ALA A 136 10.78 35.27 -13.90
C ALA A 136 11.39 36.66 -14.15
N SER A 137 10.91 37.37 -15.18
CA SER A 137 11.40 38.67 -15.64
C SER A 137 10.23 39.65 -15.84
N HIS A 138 10.51 40.82 -16.44
CA HIS A 138 9.54 41.89 -16.71
C HIS A 138 8.85 42.46 -15.46
N GLY A 139 9.66 42.80 -14.44
CA GLY A 139 9.18 43.54 -13.26
C GLY A 139 8.43 42.70 -12.22
N ASN A 140 8.58 41.38 -12.20
CA ASN A 140 7.97 40.54 -11.17
C ASN A 140 8.66 40.73 -9.80
N SER A 141 7.92 41.27 -8.82
CA SER A 141 8.37 41.41 -7.44
C SER A 141 7.84 40.29 -6.54
N ARG A 142 8.71 39.33 -6.19
CA ARG A 142 8.46 38.24 -5.20
C ARG A 142 7.28 37.29 -5.49
N SER A 143 6.61 37.40 -6.63
CA SER A 143 5.43 36.57 -6.97
C SER A 143 5.75 35.38 -7.90
N HIS A 144 7.02 35.01 -8.06
CA HIS A 144 7.45 33.95 -8.97
C HIS A 144 6.72 32.61 -8.73
N ASN A 145 6.61 32.18 -7.47
CA ASN A 145 6.08 30.85 -7.12
C ASN A 145 4.83 30.92 -6.21
N VAL A 146 4.11 32.05 -6.23
CA VAL A 146 2.89 32.23 -5.44
C VAL A 146 1.68 31.60 -6.13
N PRO A 147 0.62 31.22 -5.40
CA PRO A 147 -0.57 30.60 -5.98
C PRO A 147 -1.42 31.50 -6.88
N GLY A 148 -1.20 32.82 -6.87
CA GLY A 148 -2.11 33.79 -7.50
C GLY A 148 -3.39 33.99 -6.69
N SER A 149 -4.49 34.32 -7.37
CA SER A 149 -5.78 34.57 -6.70
C SER A 149 -6.38 33.32 -6.05
N ILE A 150 -6.83 33.46 -4.80
CA ILE A 150 -7.43 32.38 -4.01
C ILE A 150 -8.97 32.41 -3.96
N GLY A 151 -9.61 33.50 -4.40
CA GLY A 151 -11.06 33.69 -4.34
C GLY A 151 -11.52 34.97 -5.05
N MET A 152 -12.83 35.20 -5.08
CA MET A 152 -13.42 36.47 -5.54
C MET A 152 -13.50 37.48 -4.39
N ALA A 153 -13.94 38.71 -4.68
CA ALA A 153 -14.12 39.79 -3.71
C ALA A 153 -15.41 39.61 -2.88
N GLN A 154 -16.38 40.53 -2.98
CA GLN A 154 -17.54 40.62 -2.09
C GLN A 154 -18.43 39.37 -2.11
N ASP A 155 -18.79 38.89 -3.31
CA ASP A 155 -19.59 37.68 -3.49
C ASP A 155 -18.70 36.60 -4.16
N PRO A 156 -18.37 35.50 -3.46
CA PRO A 156 -18.98 34.96 -2.24
C PRO A 156 -18.31 35.39 -0.91
N GLY A 157 -17.34 36.31 -0.94
CA GLY A 157 -16.72 36.84 0.29
C GLY A 157 -15.87 35.85 1.08
N ARG A 158 -15.55 34.69 0.49
CA ARG A 158 -14.84 33.60 1.17
C ARG A 158 -14.09 32.69 0.20
N VAL A 159 -13.13 31.93 0.73
CA VAL A 159 -12.46 30.84 0.00
C VAL A 159 -13.31 29.57 0.10
N PHE A 160 -13.58 28.91 -1.04
CA PHE A 160 -14.33 27.66 -1.05
C PHE A 160 -13.53 26.49 -0.45
N PRO A 161 -14.19 25.56 0.28
CA PRO A 161 -13.56 24.32 0.74
C PRO A 161 -12.98 23.51 -0.44
N GLY A 162 -11.83 22.88 -0.22
CA GLY A 162 -11.13 22.12 -1.27
C GLY A 162 -10.28 22.95 -2.24
N LYS A 163 -10.22 24.30 -2.08
CA LYS A 163 -9.30 25.14 -2.84
C LYS A 163 -7.86 24.63 -2.70
N LYS A 164 -7.22 24.39 -3.83
CA LYS A 164 -5.83 23.88 -3.90
C LYS A 164 -4.86 24.92 -3.36
N MET A 165 -4.23 24.60 -2.23
CA MET A 165 -3.25 25.44 -1.53
C MET A 165 -2.03 24.62 -1.09
N THR A 166 -1.02 25.32 -0.56
CA THR A 166 0.19 24.73 0.01
C THR A 166 -0.13 23.79 1.17
N GLY A 167 0.81 22.91 1.51
CA GLY A 167 0.69 22.05 2.68
C GLY A 167 1.39 20.71 2.50
N ARG A 168 1.20 19.80 3.46
CA ARG A 168 1.91 18.52 3.49
C ARG A 168 1.62 17.68 2.23
N LEU A 169 2.68 17.23 1.57
CA LEU A 169 2.63 16.31 0.42
C LEU A 169 3.22 14.94 0.80
N GLY A 170 2.52 13.88 0.39
CA GLY A 170 2.93 12.49 0.67
C GLY A 170 2.70 12.06 2.12
N GLY A 171 3.12 10.84 2.47
CA GLY A 171 2.75 10.22 3.74
C GLY A 171 1.28 9.83 3.81
N VAL A 172 0.61 9.78 2.66
CA VAL A 172 -0.79 9.36 2.52
C VAL A 172 -0.86 7.92 2.02
N ASN A 173 -1.92 7.21 2.40
CA ASN A 173 -2.23 5.90 1.82
C ASN A 173 -2.54 6.07 0.33
N SER A 174 -1.84 5.31 -0.49
CA SER A 174 -2.01 5.31 -1.94
C SER A 174 -2.05 3.86 -2.42
N THR A 175 -2.89 3.61 -3.42
CA THR A 175 -3.02 2.31 -4.06
C THR A 175 -2.70 2.47 -5.54
N ILE A 176 -1.76 1.67 -6.03
CA ILE A 176 -1.51 1.52 -7.47
C ILE A 176 -2.21 0.24 -7.90
N GLN A 177 -3.03 0.35 -8.93
CA GLN A 177 -3.89 -0.73 -9.40
C GLN A 177 -3.32 -1.43 -10.62
N ASN A 178 -3.76 -2.66 -10.86
CA ASN A 178 -3.46 -3.45 -12.08
C ASN A 178 -1.97 -3.68 -12.33
N ILE A 179 -1.18 -3.86 -11.27
CA ILE A 179 0.24 -4.19 -11.39
C ILE A 179 0.40 -5.66 -11.75
N GLU A 180 1.16 -5.96 -12.78
CA GLU A 180 1.46 -7.32 -13.23
C GLU A 180 2.51 -7.99 -12.33
N VAL A 181 2.25 -9.24 -11.96
CA VAL A 181 3.21 -10.12 -11.28
C VAL A 181 4.14 -10.73 -12.31
N VAL A 182 5.40 -10.32 -12.32
CA VAL A 182 6.40 -10.75 -13.32
C VAL A 182 7.04 -12.08 -12.92
N ARG A 183 7.26 -12.29 -11.62
CA ARG A 183 7.88 -13.50 -11.09
C ARG A 183 7.50 -13.70 -9.64
N VAL A 184 7.37 -14.95 -9.23
CA VAL A 184 7.21 -15.38 -7.85
C VAL A 184 8.38 -16.28 -7.48
N ASP A 185 9.01 -16.03 -6.34
CA ASP A 185 10.07 -16.85 -5.76
C ASP A 185 9.56 -17.40 -4.42
N THR A 186 9.10 -18.65 -4.45
CA THR A 186 8.47 -19.32 -3.30
C THR A 186 9.48 -19.63 -2.20
N VAL A 187 10.69 -20.04 -2.57
CA VAL A 187 11.78 -20.39 -1.63
C VAL A 187 12.15 -19.21 -0.75
N ARG A 188 12.25 -18.00 -1.34
CA ARG A 188 12.59 -16.79 -0.59
C ARG A 188 11.37 -16.00 -0.11
N GLY A 189 10.16 -16.40 -0.51
CA GLY A 189 8.92 -15.66 -0.24
C GLY A 189 8.89 -14.28 -0.90
N LEU A 190 9.47 -14.12 -2.09
CA LEU A 190 9.55 -12.85 -2.80
C LEU A 190 8.55 -12.80 -3.97
N ILE A 191 8.02 -11.61 -4.22
CA ILE A 191 7.22 -11.33 -5.42
C ILE A 191 7.81 -10.14 -6.17
N PHE A 192 7.85 -10.26 -7.49
CA PHE A 192 8.39 -9.26 -8.40
C PHE A 192 7.23 -8.63 -9.15
N LEU A 193 7.00 -7.35 -8.92
CA LEU A 193 5.89 -6.60 -9.48
C LEU A 193 6.38 -5.61 -10.53
N LYS A 194 5.72 -5.54 -11.68
CA LYS A 194 6.07 -4.63 -12.77
C LYS A 194 5.89 -3.17 -12.36
N GLY A 195 6.95 -2.38 -12.49
CA GLY A 195 6.94 -0.95 -12.17
C GLY A 195 7.12 -0.64 -10.69
N SER A 196 6.59 0.50 -10.26
CA SER A 196 6.79 1.07 -8.92
C SER A 196 5.63 0.77 -7.98
N VAL A 197 5.94 0.61 -6.69
CA VAL A 197 4.96 0.49 -5.59
C VAL A 197 5.09 1.68 -4.63
N PRO A 198 3.99 2.19 -4.02
CA PRO A 198 4.04 3.28 -3.05
C PRO A 198 4.96 2.98 -1.85
N GLY A 199 5.68 4.01 -1.42
CA GLY A 199 6.51 3.99 -0.21
C GLY A 199 8.01 3.79 -0.46
N SER A 200 8.80 3.98 0.61
CA SER A 200 10.25 3.77 0.61
C SER A 200 10.62 2.30 0.82
N LYS A 201 11.88 1.96 0.55
CA LYS A 201 12.46 0.66 0.92
C LYS A 201 12.25 0.41 2.42
N GLY A 202 11.85 -0.80 2.79
CA GLY A 202 11.58 -1.24 4.15
C GLY A 202 10.15 -1.01 4.66
N ASN A 203 9.32 -0.26 3.93
CA ASN A 203 7.93 -0.02 4.32
C ASN A 203 7.06 -1.26 4.08
N GLY A 204 6.07 -1.44 4.95
CA GLY A 204 4.99 -2.41 4.76
C GLY A 204 4.07 -1.95 3.63
N VAL A 205 3.72 -2.88 2.75
CA VAL A 205 2.78 -2.71 1.65
C VAL A 205 1.76 -3.84 1.72
N PHE A 206 0.58 -3.62 1.16
CA PHE A 206 -0.53 -4.57 1.17
C PHE A 206 -0.86 -4.94 -0.25
N ILE A 207 -0.73 -6.21 -0.58
CA ILE A 207 -0.95 -6.75 -1.92
C ILE A 207 -2.30 -7.45 -1.92
N ARG A 208 -3.13 -7.14 -2.91
CA ARG A 208 -4.45 -7.78 -3.09
C ARG A 208 -4.63 -8.13 -4.55
N PRO A 209 -5.41 -9.16 -4.88
CA PRO A 209 -5.86 -9.38 -6.24
C PRO A 209 -6.54 -8.14 -6.81
N SER A 210 -6.28 -7.81 -8.08
CA SER A 210 -6.82 -6.59 -8.68
C SER A 210 -8.34 -6.63 -8.75
N VAL A 211 -8.99 -5.58 -8.24
CA VAL A 211 -10.45 -5.44 -8.29
C VAL A 211 -10.93 -5.22 -9.73
N LYS A 212 -10.16 -4.47 -10.53
CA LYS A 212 -10.56 -4.11 -11.90
C LYS A 212 -10.31 -5.23 -12.91
N HIS A 213 -9.33 -6.10 -12.66
CA HIS A 213 -9.06 -7.21 -13.56
C HIS A 213 -9.93 -8.43 -13.25
N ALA A 214 -10.22 -8.69 -11.97
CA ALA A 214 -11.08 -9.81 -11.57
C ALA A 214 -12.48 -9.73 -12.20
N ASN A 215 -13.00 -8.52 -12.42
CA ASN A 215 -14.32 -8.30 -13.02
C ASN A 215 -14.34 -8.41 -14.56
N LYS A 216 -13.23 -8.78 -15.20
CA LYS A 216 -13.15 -8.97 -16.67
C LYS A 216 -13.19 -10.45 -17.08
N GLN A 217 -13.64 -11.34 -16.19
CA GLN A 217 -13.95 -12.73 -16.50
C GLN A 217 -15.45 -12.95 -16.44
#